data_AF-A0A937DKD3-F1
#
_entry.id   AF-A0A937DKD3-F1
#
_cell.length_a   1.000
_cell.length_b   1.000
_cell.length_c   1.000
_cell.angle_alpha   90.00
_cell.angle_beta   90.00
_cell.angle_gamma   90.00
#
_symmetry.space_group_name_H-M   'P 1'
#
loop_
_entity.id
_entity.type
_entity.pdbx_description
1 polymer ?
#
loop_
_entity_poly.entity_id
_entity_poly.type
_entity_poly.pdbx_seq_one_letter_code
_entity_poly.pdbx_strand_id
1 'polypeptide(L)'
;MLTVHVWGPMVTLKHRLAGHASISVGSAYISWWPETGVFNTSPYRIRTLQMDIEAEAKRSPENTVISGLNEKAILDWWCGFGLQCGGQSAQGPMLPYDLAKQNCSTVAAMALRAGGGDAYAGGWWVKNNLVWTPRDVGRYARAINDGLRAKATGKK
;
A
#
# COMPACT_ATOMS: atom_id res chain seq x y z
N MET A 1 12.94 6.56 4.77
CA MET A 1 12.82 5.87 3.49
C MET A 1 11.74 4.81 3.63
N LEU A 2 10.97 4.55 2.57
CA LEU A 2 10.00 3.45 2.54
C LEU A 2 10.15 2.61 1.27
N THR A 3 9.63 1.39 1.32
CA THR A 3 9.58 0.50 0.16
C THR A 3 8.13 0.13 -0.12
N VAL A 4 7.67 0.41 -1.34
CA VAL A 4 6.38 -0.06 -1.85
C VAL A 4 6.60 -1.41 -2.53
N HIS A 5 5.84 -2.41 -2.12
CA HIS A 5 5.88 -3.77 -2.67
C HIS A 5 4.62 -3.99 -3.51
N VAL A 6 4.78 -4.42 -4.76
CA VAL A 6 3.67 -4.64 -5.68
C VAL A 6 3.73 -6.04 -6.28
N TRP A 7 2.67 -6.81 -6.12
CA TRP A 7 2.43 -8.06 -6.84
C TRP A 7 1.38 -7.83 -7.92
N GLY A 8 1.78 -8.02 -9.17
CA GLY A 8 0.82 -8.03 -10.28
C GLY A 8 -0.15 -9.22 -10.20
N PRO A 9 -1.32 -9.13 -10.83
CA PRO A 9 -2.27 -10.23 -10.90
C PRO A 9 -1.65 -11.46 -11.54
N MET A 10 -2.08 -12.64 -11.10
CA MET A 10 -1.63 -13.92 -11.64
C MET A 10 -2.80 -14.84 -11.88
N VAL A 11 -2.92 -15.37 -13.09
CA VAL A 11 -3.87 -16.41 -13.45
C VAL A 11 -3.09 -17.59 -14.02
N THR A 12 -3.10 -18.70 -13.29
CA THR A 12 -2.56 -20.00 -13.72
C THR A 12 -3.63 -21.07 -13.51
N LEU A 13 -3.34 -22.32 -13.94
CA LEU A 13 -4.21 -23.46 -13.65
C LEU A 13 -4.39 -23.70 -12.14
N LYS A 14 -3.41 -23.32 -11.31
CA LYS A 14 -3.40 -23.57 -9.86
C LYS A 14 -3.83 -22.36 -9.02
N HIS A 15 -3.71 -21.15 -9.58
CA HIS A 15 -3.88 -19.91 -8.81
C HIS A 15 -4.62 -18.84 -9.60
N ARG A 16 -5.52 -18.13 -8.92
CA ARG A 16 -6.17 -16.90 -9.41
C ARG A 16 -5.99 -15.82 -8.36
N LEU A 17 -4.97 -14.99 -8.52
CA LEU A 17 -4.60 -13.93 -7.59
C LEU A 17 -4.87 -12.58 -8.25
N ALA A 18 -5.61 -11.71 -7.55
CA ALA A 18 -5.86 -10.34 -7.98
C ALA A 18 -4.58 -9.47 -7.95
N GLY A 19 -3.54 -9.96 -7.26
CA GLY A 19 -2.35 -9.20 -6.91
C GLY A 19 -2.55 -8.43 -5.61
N HIS A 20 -1.48 -7.80 -5.17
CA HIS A 20 -1.38 -7.20 -3.84
C HIS A 20 -0.46 -5.98 -3.85
N ALA A 21 -0.66 -5.10 -2.89
CA ALA A 21 0.29 -4.02 -2.63
C ALA A 21 0.42 -3.80 -1.12
N SER A 22 1.65 -3.55 -0.68
CA SER A 22 1.99 -3.27 0.71
C SER A 22 3.15 -2.28 0.82
N ILE A 23 3.40 -1.77 2.01
CA ILE A 23 4.47 -0.79 2.25
C ILE A 23 5.25 -1.16 3.51
N SER A 24 6.58 -1.20 3.38
CA SER A 24 7.49 -1.21 4.52
C SER A 24 7.96 0.21 4.82
N VAL A 25 7.72 0.71 6.03
CA VAL A 25 8.11 2.06 6.45
C VAL A 25 8.55 2.07 7.92
N GLY A 26 9.79 2.49 8.18
CA GLY A 26 10.39 2.34 9.51
C GLY A 26 10.36 0.88 9.97
N SER A 27 9.80 0.63 11.16
CA SER A 27 9.55 -0.72 11.69
C SER A 27 8.15 -1.26 11.37
N ALA A 28 7.30 -0.50 10.68
CA ALA A 28 5.93 -0.89 10.36
C ALA A 28 5.83 -1.56 8.99
N TYR A 29 4.89 -2.50 8.89
CA TYR A 29 4.51 -3.14 7.64
C TYR A 29 3.01 -2.95 7.40
N ILE A 30 2.69 -2.14 6.39
CA ILE A 30 1.33 -1.76 6.03
C ILE A 30 0.83 -2.74 4.98
N SER A 31 -0.09 -3.62 5.37
CA SER A 31 -0.75 -4.58 4.48
C SER A 31 -2.17 -4.84 4.95
N TRP A 32 -3.13 -4.76 4.02
CA TRP A 32 -4.56 -4.89 4.32
C TRP A 32 -5.12 -6.15 3.68
N TRP A 33 -4.68 -7.31 4.16
CA TRP A 33 -5.05 -8.60 3.57
C TRP A 33 -6.34 -9.15 4.19
N PRO A 34 -7.31 -9.67 3.40
CA PRO A 34 -8.55 -10.22 3.95
C PRO A 34 -8.34 -11.54 4.69
N GLU A 35 -9.02 -11.75 5.81
CA GLU A 35 -9.03 -13.04 6.50
C GLU A 35 -9.81 -14.09 5.70
N THR A 36 -10.96 -13.72 5.16
CA THR A 36 -11.84 -14.63 4.42
C THR A 36 -12.57 -13.93 3.27
N GLY A 37 -12.56 -14.52 2.07
CA GLY A 37 -13.27 -13.93 0.94
C GLY A 37 -12.70 -12.57 0.51
N VAL A 38 -13.49 -11.78 -0.23
CA VAL A 38 -13.00 -10.55 -0.87
C VAL A 38 -13.94 -9.34 -0.72
N PHE A 39 -15.09 -9.50 -0.06
CA PHE A 39 -16.09 -8.45 0.12
C PHE A 39 -16.50 -8.35 1.58
N ASN A 40 -16.47 -7.13 2.13
CA ASN A 40 -16.90 -6.80 3.50
C ASN A 40 -16.41 -7.80 4.58
N THR A 41 -15.12 -8.10 4.57
CA THR A 41 -14.50 -9.07 5.51
C THR A 41 -13.55 -8.37 6.46
N SER A 42 -13.32 -8.96 7.63
CA SER A 42 -12.21 -8.57 8.49
C SER A 42 -10.88 -8.73 7.75
N PRO A 43 -9.98 -7.73 7.81
CA PRO A 43 -8.59 -7.88 7.42
C PRO A 43 -7.75 -8.44 8.59
N TYR A 44 -6.62 -9.05 8.27
CA TYR A 44 -5.63 -9.43 9.28
C TYR A 44 -5.04 -8.18 9.95
N ARG A 45 -5.07 -8.13 11.29
CA ARG A 45 -4.44 -7.05 12.10
C ARG A 45 -2.93 -6.96 11.94
N ILE A 46 -2.29 -8.12 11.86
CA ILE A 46 -0.84 -8.23 11.81
C ILE A 46 -0.49 -9.04 10.57
N ARG A 47 0.22 -8.39 9.65
CA ARG A 47 0.82 -9.02 8.47
C ARG A 47 2.30 -8.71 8.46
N THR A 48 3.06 -9.55 7.77
CA THR A 48 4.47 -9.33 7.48
C THR A 48 4.71 -9.51 5.98
N LEU A 49 5.84 -8.99 5.49
CA LEU A 49 6.25 -9.19 4.11
C LEU A 49 6.30 -10.67 3.73
N GLN A 50 6.81 -11.52 4.62
CA GLN A 50 6.90 -12.96 4.39
C GLN A 50 5.53 -13.61 4.22
N MET A 51 4.54 -13.22 5.05
CA MET A 51 3.18 -13.73 4.92
C MET A 51 2.51 -13.28 3.61
N ASP A 52 2.81 -12.07 3.14
CA ASP A 52 2.32 -11.59 1.83
C ASP A 52 2.97 -12.35 0.68
N ILE A 53 4.28 -12.62 0.74
CA ILE A 53 4.99 -13.46 -0.25
C ILE A 53 4.37 -14.86 -0.30
N GLU A 54 4.11 -15.49 0.83
CA GLU A 54 3.51 -16.82 0.90
C GLU A 54 2.11 -16.85 0.30
N ALA A 55 1.26 -15.86 0.64
CA ALA A 55 -0.08 -15.73 0.09
C ALA A 55 -0.08 -15.43 -1.42
N GLU A 56 0.97 -14.77 -1.91
CA GLU A 56 1.19 -14.47 -3.34
C GLU A 56 1.89 -15.61 -4.11
N ALA A 57 1.71 -16.85 -3.65
CA ALA A 57 2.30 -18.06 -4.22
C ALA A 57 3.83 -18.01 -4.28
N LYS A 58 4.46 -17.46 -3.24
CA LYS A 58 5.92 -17.32 -3.07
C LYS A 58 6.59 -16.45 -4.14
N ARG A 59 5.84 -15.57 -4.80
CA ARG A 59 6.39 -14.63 -5.77
C ARG A 59 7.02 -13.43 -5.07
N SER A 60 8.13 -12.95 -5.63
CA SER A 60 8.72 -11.69 -5.20
C SER A 60 7.91 -10.51 -5.71
N PRO A 61 7.70 -9.46 -4.88
CA PRO A 61 7.12 -8.21 -5.35
C PRO A 61 8.08 -7.43 -6.24
N GLU A 62 7.52 -6.58 -7.10
CA GLU A 62 8.23 -5.43 -7.64
C GLU A 62 8.37 -4.38 -6.52
N ASN A 63 9.61 -4.01 -6.21
CA ASN A 63 9.91 -3.07 -5.13
C ASN A 63 10.24 -1.68 -5.68
N THR A 64 9.57 -0.66 -5.17
CA THR A 64 9.91 0.74 -5.41
C THR A 64 10.30 1.41 -4.10
N VAL A 65 11.57 1.80 -3.97
CA VAL A 65 12.08 2.54 -2.81
C VAL A 65 11.79 4.03 -3.01
N ILE A 66 11.23 4.69 -2.00
CA ILE A 66 10.92 6.12 -2.00
C ILE A 66 11.59 6.79 -0.81
N SER A 67 12.31 7.89 -1.07
CA SER A 67 12.95 8.73 -0.07
C SER A 67 12.47 10.17 -0.20
N GLY A 68 11.99 10.77 0.89
CA GLY A 68 11.53 12.17 0.92
C GLY A 68 10.03 12.37 1.17
N LEU A 69 9.26 11.30 1.40
CA LEU A 69 7.91 11.39 1.97
C LEU A 69 7.96 11.55 3.49
N ASN A 70 6.87 12.05 4.08
CA ASN A 70 6.75 12.19 5.53
C ASN A 70 6.40 10.84 6.17
N GLU A 71 7.42 10.07 6.55
CA GLU A 71 7.26 8.75 7.19
C GLU A 71 6.47 8.81 8.49
N LYS A 72 6.66 9.86 9.29
CA LYS A 72 5.92 10.03 10.55
C LYS A 72 4.42 10.15 10.27
N ALA A 73 4.02 10.96 9.29
CA ALA A 73 2.61 11.10 8.92
C ALA A 73 2.00 9.79 8.42
N ILE A 74 2.78 8.96 7.71
CA ILE A 74 2.35 7.62 7.28
C ILE A 74 2.11 6.72 8.49
N LEU A 75 3.05 6.69 9.44
CA LEU A 75 2.97 5.87 10.64
C LEU A 75 1.82 6.32 11.55
N ASP A 76 1.65 7.63 11.75
CA ASP A 76 0.54 8.20 12.54
C ASP A 76 -0.82 7.86 11.91
N TRP A 77 -0.92 7.94 10.58
CA TRP A 77 -2.12 7.53 9.86
C TRP A 77 -2.41 6.02 10.02
N TRP A 78 -1.39 5.18 9.86
CA TRP A 78 -1.53 3.72 9.99
C TRP A 78 -1.96 3.30 11.40
N CYS A 79 -1.40 3.97 12.41
CA CYS A 79 -1.79 3.86 13.81
C CYS A 79 -3.31 3.97 14.02
N GLY A 80 -3.94 4.99 13.44
CA GLY A 80 -5.37 5.20 13.54
C GLY A 80 -6.19 4.28 12.64
N PHE A 81 -5.74 4.06 11.40
CA PHE A 81 -6.49 3.32 10.39
C PHE A 81 -6.50 1.81 10.63
N GLY A 82 -5.31 1.22 10.76
CA GLY A 82 -5.14 -0.23 10.93
C GLY A 82 -5.21 -0.67 12.39
N LEU A 83 -5.34 0.28 13.31
CA LEU A 83 -5.19 0.06 14.75
C LEU A 83 -3.87 -0.66 15.07
N GLN A 84 -2.79 -0.33 14.35
CA GLN A 84 -1.46 -0.88 14.58
C GLN A 84 -0.42 0.24 14.77
N CYS A 85 0.17 0.30 15.96
CA CYS A 85 1.14 1.31 16.36
C CYS A 85 2.43 0.67 16.80
N GLY A 86 3.55 1.05 16.19
CA GLY A 86 4.87 0.51 16.59
C GLY A 86 4.96 -1.01 16.53
N GLY A 87 4.21 -1.65 15.62
CA GLY A 87 4.11 -3.11 15.51
C GLY A 87 3.12 -3.78 16.47
N GLN A 88 2.51 -3.03 17.39
CA GLN A 88 1.52 -3.54 18.33
C GLN A 88 0.10 -3.29 17.84
N SER A 89 -0.79 -4.27 18.03
CA SER A 89 -2.22 -4.09 17.77
C SER A 89 -2.89 -3.34 18.91
N ALA A 90 -3.69 -2.33 18.59
CA ALA A 90 -4.56 -1.61 19.50
C ALA A 90 -5.97 -2.23 19.54
N GLN A 91 -6.73 -1.92 20.59
CA GLN A 91 -8.14 -2.31 20.72
C GLN A 91 -9.04 -1.42 19.86
N GLY A 92 -10.05 -2.03 19.23
CA GLY A 92 -11.06 -1.32 18.45
C GLY A 92 -11.48 -2.08 17.19
N PRO A 93 -12.60 -1.68 16.56
CA PRO A 93 -13.04 -2.27 15.30
C PRO A 93 -12.14 -1.81 14.16
N MET A 94 -11.71 -2.74 13.31
CA MET A 94 -11.04 -2.39 12.05
C MET A 94 -12.08 -2.10 10.98
N LEU A 95 -11.72 -1.24 10.03
CA LEU A 95 -12.50 -1.11 8.81
C LEU A 95 -12.46 -2.43 8.01
N PRO A 96 -13.54 -2.81 7.33
CA PRO A 96 -13.56 -4.05 6.56
C PRO A 96 -12.67 -3.93 5.32
N TYR A 97 -12.11 -5.06 4.90
CA TYR A 97 -11.57 -5.25 3.57
C TYR A 97 -12.72 -5.36 2.55
N ASP A 98 -12.56 -4.68 1.42
CA ASP A 98 -13.43 -4.81 0.27
C ASP A 98 -12.63 -4.65 -1.03
N LEU A 99 -12.67 -5.66 -1.89
CA LEU A 99 -11.88 -5.70 -3.13
C LEU A 99 -12.13 -4.50 -4.05
N ALA A 100 -13.36 -3.98 -4.08
CA ALA A 100 -13.76 -2.91 -4.98
C ALA A 100 -13.66 -1.51 -4.32
N LYS A 101 -13.51 -1.43 -3.00
CA LYS A 101 -13.54 -0.13 -2.27
C LYS A 101 -12.34 0.09 -1.36
N GLN A 102 -11.97 -0.89 -0.54
CA GLN A 102 -10.94 -0.78 0.48
C GLN A 102 -10.08 -2.04 0.50
N ASN A 103 -9.34 -2.20 -0.59
CA ASN A 103 -8.41 -3.31 -0.78
C ASN A 103 -6.97 -2.90 -0.38
N CYS A 104 -6.04 -3.84 -0.46
CA CYS A 104 -4.63 -3.63 -0.15
C CYS A 104 -4.02 -2.43 -0.90
N SER A 105 -4.38 -2.28 -2.18
CA SER A 105 -3.88 -1.21 -3.04
C SER A 105 -4.43 0.15 -2.65
N THR A 106 -5.69 0.21 -2.24
CA THR A 106 -6.32 1.44 -1.75
C THR A 106 -5.65 1.89 -0.46
N VAL A 107 -5.41 0.96 0.47
CA VAL A 107 -4.72 1.24 1.73
C VAL A 107 -3.27 1.68 1.49
N ALA A 108 -2.54 1.02 0.60
CA ALA A 108 -1.19 1.45 0.23
C ALA A 108 -1.18 2.85 -0.41
N ALA A 109 -2.14 3.17 -1.27
CA ALA A 109 -2.27 4.50 -1.85
C ALA A 109 -2.61 5.57 -0.80
N MET A 110 -3.51 5.27 0.16
CA MET A 110 -3.83 6.16 1.28
C MET A 110 -2.60 6.45 2.15
N ALA A 111 -1.78 5.44 2.43
CA ALA A 111 -0.51 5.61 3.13
C ALA A 111 0.40 6.59 2.37
N LEU A 112 0.63 6.37 1.07
CA LEU A 112 1.45 7.27 0.26
C LEU A 112 0.90 8.71 0.23
N ARG A 113 -0.42 8.87 0.19
CA ARG A 113 -1.08 10.19 0.29
C ARG A 113 -0.85 10.85 1.65
N ALA A 114 -0.98 10.10 2.75
CA ALA A 114 -0.69 10.60 4.10
C ALA A 114 0.76 11.08 4.23
N GLY A 115 1.70 10.42 3.54
CA GLY A 115 3.10 10.85 3.43
C GLY A 115 3.35 12.06 2.54
N GLY A 116 2.31 12.61 1.89
CA GLY A 116 2.41 13.77 0.99
C GLY A 116 2.66 13.41 -0.49
N GLY A 117 2.44 12.15 -0.90
CA GLY A 117 2.66 11.70 -2.28
C GLY A 117 1.93 12.53 -3.35
N ASP A 118 0.75 13.07 -3.02
CA ASP A 118 -0.04 13.89 -3.93
C ASP A 118 0.68 15.20 -4.31
N ALA A 119 1.60 15.71 -3.49
CA ALA A 119 2.39 16.89 -3.86
C ALA A 119 3.39 16.61 -5.00
N TYR A 120 3.70 15.33 -5.25
CA TYR A 120 4.69 14.90 -6.25
C TYR A 120 4.04 14.21 -7.46
N ALA A 121 2.85 13.63 -7.27
CA ALA A 121 2.17 12.86 -8.31
C ALA A 121 0.64 13.09 -8.37
N GLY A 122 0.09 14.07 -7.63
CA GLY A 122 -1.34 14.31 -7.41
C GLY A 122 -2.10 14.97 -8.57
N GLY A 123 -1.96 14.41 -9.76
CA GLY A 123 -2.73 14.80 -10.94
C GLY A 123 -4.18 14.31 -10.92
N TRP A 124 -4.93 14.65 -11.98
CA TRP A 124 -6.34 14.27 -12.14
C TRP A 124 -6.58 12.76 -12.00
N TRP A 125 -5.66 11.93 -12.53
CA TRP A 125 -5.80 10.48 -12.46
C TRP A 125 -5.72 9.93 -11.04
N VAL A 126 -4.88 10.50 -10.16
CA VAL A 126 -4.78 10.08 -8.76
C VAL A 126 -6.04 10.47 -8.00
N LYS A 127 -6.54 11.69 -8.22
CA LYS A 127 -7.72 12.24 -7.52
C LYS A 127 -9.01 11.52 -7.87
N ASN A 128 -9.16 11.09 -9.13
CA ASN A 128 -10.35 10.39 -9.61
C ASN A 128 -10.23 8.86 -9.56
N ASN A 129 -9.12 8.31 -9.04
CA ASN A 129 -8.99 6.87 -8.91
C ASN A 129 -9.75 6.37 -7.67
N LEU A 130 -10.96 5.88 -7.90
CA LEU A 130 -11.84 5.32 -6.87
C LEU A 130 -11.45 3.88 -6.51
N VAL A 131 -10.90 3.10 -7.45
CA VAL A 131 -10.52 1.71 -7.24
C VAL A 131 -9.05 1.54 -7.54
N TRP A 132 -8.25 1.38 -6.50
CA TRP A 132 -6.82 1.19 -6.65
C TRP A 132 -6.51 -0.27 -6.95
N THR A 133 -5.70 -0.50 -7.98
CA THR A 133 -5.10 -1.80 -8.28
C THR A 133 -3.62 -1.82 -7.91
N PRO A 134 -2.98 -3.00 -7.80
CA PRO A 134 -1.55 -3.08 -7.55
C PRO A 134 -0.72 -2.32 -8.58
N ARG A 135 -1.16 -2.36 -9.85
CA ARG A 135 -0.52 -1.62 -10.95
C ARG A 135 -0.62 -0.11 -10.75
N ASP A 136 -1.76 0.40 -10.27
CA ASP A 136 -1.92 1.83 -10.00
C ASP A 136 -1.01 2.29 -8.87
N VAL A 137 -0.86 1.48 -7.81
CA VAL A 137 0.07 1.77 -6.71
C VAL A 137 1.50 1.82 -7.22
N GLY A 138 1.93 0.85 -8.05
CA GLY A 138 3.24 0.88 -8.67
C GLY A 138 3.45 2.12 -9.55
N ARG A 139 2.45 2.51 -10.35
CA ARG A 139 2.50 3.76 -11.15
C ARG A 139 2.61 4.99 -10.26
N TYR A 140 1.86 5.04 -9.16
CA TYR A 140 1.85 6.16 -8.24
C TYR A 140 3.19 6.29 -7.50
N ALA A 141 3.74 5.18 -7.00
CA ALA A 141 5.05 5.13 -6.37
C ALA A 141 6.17 5.66 -7.29
N ARG A 142 6.18 5.23 -8.56
CA ARG A 142 7.15 5.73 -9.56
C ARG A 142 6.96 7.23 -9.84
N ALA A 143 5.73 7.68 -10.04
CA ALA A 143 5.45 9.09 -10.27
C ALA A 143 5.87 9.99 -9.09
N ILE A 144 5.70 9.50 -7.85
CA ILE A 144 6.20 10.20 -6.65
C ILE A 144 7.73 10.34 -6.70
N ASN A 145 8.45 9.26 -7.03
CA ASN A 145 9.91 9.30 -7.17
C ASN A 145 10.35 10.29 -8.24
N ASP A 146 9.69 10.32 -9.39
CA ASP A 146 10.01 11.26 -10.46
C ASP A 146 9.76 12.71 -10.02
N GLY A 147 8.65 12.99 -9.34
CA GLY A 147 8.35 14.31 -8.78
C GLY A 147 9.33 14.77 -7.70
N LEU A 148 9.77 13.85 -6.83
CA LEU A 148 10.80 14.11 -5.82
C LEU A 148 12.16 14.45 -6.48
N ARG A 149 12.54 13.71 -7.52
CA ARG A 149 13.76 13.96 -8.29
C ARG A 149 13.72 15.28 -9.05
N ALA A 150 12.58 15.62 -9.66
CA ALA A 150 12.38 16.90 -10.33
C ALA A 150 12.53 18.07 -9.34
N LYS A 151 11.91 17.97 -8.17
CA LYS A 151 12.06 18.96 -7.09
C LYS A 151 13.51 19.10 -6.61
N ALA A 152 14.22 17.98 -6.44
CA ALA A 152 15.62 17.99 -6.01
C ALA A 152 16.56 18.64 -7.04
N THR A 153 16.23 18.54 -8.34
CA THR A 153 17.03 19.09 -9.44
C THR A 153 16.61 20.50 -9.88
N GLY A 154 15.57 21.07 -9.27
CA GLY A 154 15.07 22.42 -9.59
C GLY A 154 14.38 22.53 -10.96
N LYS A 155 14.14 21.42 -11.67
CA LYS A 155 13.38 21.41 -12.92
C LYS A 155 11.89 21.44 -12.57
N LYS A 156 11.27 22.61 -12.76
CA LYS A 156 9.81 22.78 -12.78
C LYS A 156 9.26 22.42 -14.15
#